data_AF-A0A174LK08-F1
#
_entry.id   AF-A0A174LK08-F1
#
_cell.length_a   1.000
_cell.length_b   1.000
_cell.length_c   1.000
_cell.angle_alpha   90.00
_cell.angle_beta   90.00
_cell.angle_gamma   90.00
#
_symmetry.space_group_name_H-M   'P 1'
#
loop_
_entity.id
_entity.type
_entity.pdbx_description
1 polymer ?
#
loop_
_entity_poly.entity_id
_entity_poly.type
_entity_poly.pdbx_seq_one_letter_code
_entity_poly.pdbx_strand_id
1 'polypeptide(L)'
;MSRDDYAFHCAGCRCNHCANNVETGDNCAGEAIKACFVCDECNWYDGNLKNRDMTCRQCEDYIVTNQHAEYLRKRIKVIKR
;
A
#
# COMPACT_ATOMS: atom_id res chain seq x y z
N MET A 1 -9.80 10.45 -2.68
CA MET A 1 -8.89 10.78 -1.57
C MET A 1 -7.73 11.55 -2.15
N SER A 2 -7.43 12.73 -1.62
CA SER A 2 -6.32 13.60 -2.02
C SER A 2 -5.02 13.18 -1.34
N ARG A 3 -3.87 13.64 -1.84
CA ARG A 3 -2.55 13.52 -1.16
C ARG A 3 -2.57 14.05 0.26
N ASP A 4 -3.35 15.09 0.50
CA ASP A 4 -3.40 15.81 1.77
C ASP A 4 -4.34 15.14 2.78
N ASP A 5 -5.09 14.10 2.39
CA ASP A 5 -5.96 13.34 3.30
C ASP A 5 -5.16 12.43 4.24
N TYR A 6 -3.85 12.30 4.01
CA TYR A 6 -2.98 11.37 4.72
C TYR A 6 -1.82 12.10 5.41
N ALA A 7 -1.43 11.60 6.59
CA ALA A 7 -0.27 12.12 7.32
C ALA A 7 1.07 11.94 6.58
N PHE A 8 1.12 11.04 5.60
CA PHE A 8 2.24 10.86 4.68
C PHE A 8 1.73 10.47 3.29
N HIS A 9 2.43 10.91 2.24
CA HIS A 9 1.94 10.80 0.86
C HIS A 9 1.65 9.34 0.44
N CYS A 10 2.46 8.37 0.85
CA CYS A 10 2.26 6.97 0.48
C CYS A 10 1.17 6.23 1.28
N ALA A 11 0.51 6.84 2.27
CA ALA A 11 -0.40 6.11 3.16
C ALA A 11 -1.63 5.53 2.45
N GLY A 12 -2.02 6.10 1.31
CA GLY A 12 -3.08 5.56 0.46
C GLY A 12 -2.61 4.61 -0.64
N CYS A 13 -1.31 4.38 -0.77
CA CYS A 13 -0.74 3.59 -1.85
C CYS A 13 -0.74 2.10 -1.50
N ARG A 14 -1.01 1.23 -2.49
CA ARG A 14 -0.91 -0.22 -2.28
C ARG A 14 0.51 -0.66 -1.96
N CYS A 15 1.53 0.00 -2.54
CA CYS A 15 2.92 -0.30 -2.24
C CYS A 15 3.24 -0.16 -0.75
N ASN A 16 2.62 0.80 -0.05
CA ASN A 16 2.82 0.99 1.37
C ASN A 16 2.20 -0.14 2.22
N HIS A 17 1.29 -0.93 1.65
CA HIS A 17 0.60 -2.03 2.32
C HIS A 17 0.95 -3.39 1.71
N CYS A 18 2.08 -3.45 0.99
CA CYS A 18 2.60 -4.68 0.40
C CYS A 18 3.68 -5.28 1.29
N ALA A 19 3.52 -6.54 1.72
CA ALA A 19 4.50 -7.24 2.53
C ALA A 19 5.86 -7.42 1.84
N ASN A 20 5.89 -7.52 0.51
CA ASN A 20 7.13 -7.62 -0.25
C ASN A 20 7.88 -6.27 -0.34
N ASN A 21 7.22 -5.14 -0.09
CA ASN A 21 7.86 -3.84 -0.20
C ASN A 21 8.72 -3.57 1.04
N VAL A 22 10.01 -3.31 0.85
CA VAL A 22 10.94 -3.06 1.97
C VAL A 22 10.70 -1.70 2.64
N GLU A 23 10.01 -0.79 1.95
CA GLU A 23 9.64 0.55 2.43
C GLU A 23 8.18 0.62 2.91
N THR A 24 7.54 -0.53 3.15
CA THR A 24 6.21 -0.57 3.76
C THR A 24 6.24 0.05 5.16
N GLY A 25 5.27 0.92 5.45
CA GLY A 25 5.06 1.47 6.80
C GLY A 25 4.28 0.53 7.73
N ASP A 26 3.82 -0.63 7.26
CA ASP A 26 3.11 -1.59 8.08
C ASP A 26 4.08 -2.51 8.85
N ASN A 27 3.64 -3.01 10.01
CA ASN A 27 4.38 -4.04 10.73
C ASN A 27 4.08 -5.42 10.13
N CYS A 28 4.97 -5.92 9.28
CA CYS A 28 4.78 -7.17 8.52
C CYS A 28 6.03 -8.08 8.52
N ALA A 29 6.80 -8.09 9.61
CA ALA A 29 7.99 -8.92 9.73
C ALA A 29 7.66 -10.42 9.53
N GLY A 30 8.34 -11.06 8.59
CA GLY A 30 8.11 -12.48 8.24
C GLY A 30 6.97 -12.73 7.25
N GLU A 31 6.28 -11.69 6.76
CA GLU A 31 5.22 -11.84 5.75
C GLU A 31 5.75 -11.78 4.31
N ALA A 32 6.93 -11.18 4.11
CA ALA A 32 7.55 -11.02 2.81
C ALA A 32 8.03 -12.35 2.22
N ILE A 33 7.74 -12.59 0.94
CA ILE A 33 8.31 -13.71 0.17
C ILE A 33 9.58 -13.26 -0.57
N LYS A 34 9.60 -12.00 -1.02
CA LYS A 34 10.76 -11.38 -1.69
C LYS A 34 10.87 -9.91 -1.34
N ALA A 35 12.08 -9.36 -1.44
CA ALA A 35 12.29 -7.92 -1.34
C ALA A 35 11.87 -7.22 -2.64
N CYS A 36 11.16 -6.11 -2.51
CA CYS A 36 10.67 -5.27 -3.58
C CYS A 36 10.88 -3.79 -3.21
N PHE A 37 11.28 -2.97 -4.18
CA PHE A 37 11.58 -1.54 -4.04
C PHE A 37 10.62 -0.70 -4.90
N VAL A 38 9.35 -1.09 -4.96
CA VAL A 38 8.39 -0.49 -5.90
C VAL A 38 8.07 0.98 -5.57
N CYS A 39 8.40 1.46 -4.36
CA CYS A 39 8.26 2.87 -4.03
C CYS A 39 9.23 3.75 -4.82
N ASP A 40 10.41 3.27 -5.24
CA ASP A 40 11.32 4.00 -6.13
C ASP A 40 10.67 4.34 -7.48
N GLU A 41 9.72 3.51 -7.93
CA GLU A 41 8.95 3.73 -9.16
C GLU A 41 7.61 4.43 -8.91
N CYS A 42 7.32 4.87 -7.68
CA CYS A 42 6.03 5.42 -7.29
C CYS A 42 6.04 6.95 -7.28
N ASN A 43 5.16 7.57 -8.07
CA ASN A 43 5.05 9.03 -8.11
C ASN A 43 4.56 9.65 -6.80
N TRP A 44 3.92 8.87 -5.92
CA TRP A 44 3.49 9.29 -4.58
C TRP A 44 4.63 9.26 -3.56
N TYR A 45 5.70 8.53 -3.84
CA TYR A 45 6.86 8.45 -2.97
C TYR A 45 7.79 9.64 -3.16
N ASP A 46 8.20 9.91 -4.41
CA ASP A 46 9.18 10.97 -4.73
C ASP A 46 8.55 12.25 -5.31
N GLY A 47 7.25 12.25 -5.57
CA GLY A 47 6.53 13.38 -6.17
C GLY A 47 6.73 13.54 -7.68
N ASN A 48 7.50 12.67 -8.33
CA ASN A 48 7.79 12.76 -9.76
C ASN A 48 6.64 12.17 -10.58
N LEU A 49 5.87 13.03 -11.24
CA LEU A 49 4.71 12.62 -12.05
C LEU A 49 5.04 11.73 -13.26
N LYS A 50 6.33 11.57 -13.62
CA LYS A 50 6.76 10.59 -14.64
C LYS A 50 6.76 9.15 -14.11
N ASN A 51 6.77 8.98 -12.80
CA ASN A 51 6.73 7.69 -12.15
C ASN A 51 5.30 7.11 -12.13
N ARG A 52 5.20 5.84 -11.74
CA ARG A 52 3.96 5.07 -11.77
C ARG A 52 3.05 5.50 -10.61
N ASP A 53 1.75 5.53 -10.87
CA ASP A 53 0.76 5.66 -9.81
C ASP A 53 0.47 4.28 -9.20
N MET A 54 0.97 4.04 -7.98
CA MET A 54 0.82 2.77 -7.26
C MET A 54 -0.45 2.72 -6.37
N THR A 55 -1.33 3.72 -6.41
CA THR A 55 -2.63 3.68 -5.70
C THR A 55 -3.62 2.76 -6.39
N CYS A 56 -3.63 2.76 -7.73
CA CYS A 56 -4.62 2.06 -8.53
C CYS A 56 -4.09 0.81 -9.26
N ARG A 57 -2.76 0.67 -9.38
CA ARG A 57 -2.14 -0.36 -10.20
C ARG A 57 -2.29 -1.77 -9.59
N GLN A 58 -2.57 -2.74 -10.46
CA GLN A 58 -2.51 -4.15 -10.12
C GLN A 58 -1.07 -4.66 -10.29
N CYS A 59 -0.57 -5.38 -9.29
CA CYS A 59 0.72 -6.03 -9.28
C CYS A 59 0.49 -7.49 -8.88
N GLU A 60 1.02 -8.44 -9.66
CA GLU A 60 0.83 -9.88 -9.43
C GLU A 60 1.56 -10.37 -8.16
N ASP A 61 2.65 -9.69 -7.81
CA ASP A 61 3.45 -9.96 -6.61
C ASP A 61 2.93 -9.23 -5.37
N TYR A 62 1.78 -8.56 -5.46
CA TYR A 62 1.20 -7.83 -4.34
C TYR A 62 0.69 -8.80 -3.28
N ILE A 63 1.25 -8.68 -2.08
CA ILE A 63 0.81 -9.41 -0.89
C ILE A 63 0.36 -8.37 0.12
N VAL A 64 -0.93 -8.35 0.45
CA VAL A 64 -1.44 -7.43 1.49
C VAL A 64 -0.86 -7.83 2.86
N THR A 65 -0.39 -6.85 3.63
CA THR A 65 0.07 -7.11 5.00
C THR A 65 -1.08 -7.55 5.91
N ASN A 66 -0.78 -8.30 6.96
CA ASN A 66 -1.80 -8.69 7.95
C ASN A 66 -2.40 -7.46 8.64
N GLN A 67 -1.57 -6.49 9.01
CA GLN A 67 -2.00 -5.22 9.61
C GLN A 67 -3.04 -4.51 8.72
N HIS A 68 -2.75 -4.36 7.42
CA HIS A 68 -3.68 -3.71 6.51
C HIS A 68 -4.93 -4.56 6.25
N ALA A 69 -4.78 -5.88 6.14
CA ALA A 69 -5.91 -6.80 5.99
C ALA A 69 -6.89 -6.71 7.17
N GLU A 70 -6.40 -6.61 8.41
CA GLU A 70 -7.24 -6.37 9.59
C GLU A 70 -7.98 -5.04 9.52
N TYR A 71 -7.30 -3.97 9.11
CA TYR A 71 -7.92 -2.65 8.90
C TYR A 71 -9.04 -2.73 7.85
N LEU A 72 -8.81 -3.39 6.72
CA LEU A 72 -9.81 -3.57 5.67
C LEU A 72 -11.01 -4.38 6.15
N ARG A 73 -10.79 -5.47 6.88
CA ARG A 73 -11.87 -6.30 7.45
C ARG A 73 -12.79 -5.49 8.38
N LYS A 74 -12.24 -4.58 9.19
CA LYS A 74 -13.03 -3.69 10.07
C LYS A 74 -13.96 -2.73 9.31
N ARG A 75 -13.65 -2.42 8.05
CA ARG A 75 -14.45 -1.51 7.21
C ARG A 75 -15.60 -2.22 6.48
N ILE A 76 -15.59 -3.55 6.41
CA ILE A 76 -16.67 -4.33 5.81
C ILE A 76 -17.88 -4.28 6.74
N LYS A 77 -19.00 -3.71 6.27
CA LYS A 77 -20.26 -3.65 7.01
C LYS A 77 -21.30 -4.53 6.34
N VAL A 78 -21.96 -5.39 7.13
CA VAL A 78 -23.13 -6.16 6.67
C VAL A 78 -24.33 -5.22 6.69
N ILE A 79 -24.87 -4.91 5.52
CA ILE A 79 -26.15 -4.18 5.40
C ILE A 79 -27.26 -5.22 5.50
N LYS A 80 -27.96 -5.25 6.65
CA LYS A 80 -29.20 -6.03 6.77
C LYS A 80 -30.32 -5.29 6.03
N ARG A 81 -31.03 -6.01 5.17
CA ARG A 81 -32.15 -5.52 4.36
C ARG A 81 -33.46 -5.64 5.13
#